data_AF-A0A7S2ZYW4-F1
#
_entry.id   AF-A0A7S2ZYW4-F1
#
_cell.length_a   1.000
_cell.length_b   1.000
_cell.length_c   1.000
_cell.angle_alpha   90.00
_cell.angle_beta   90.00
_cell.angle_gamma   90.00
#
_symmetry.space_group_name_H-M   'P 1'
#
loop_
_entity.id
_entity.type
_entity.pdbx_description
1 polymer ?
#
loop_
_entity_poly.entity_id
_entity_poly.type
_entity_poly.pdbx_seq_one_letter_code
_entity_poly.pdbx_strand_id
1 'polypeptide(L)'
;MGDHTLGFFTGLQIGSLWHHNHGYDLLDKPRRAKFTAGLKSVAAEKHENPRLEVITSSPVFKKAGLDADMDQQSWAEWFKCAKLLNRELGRDATVDRVHKLYLPVFFWLKKQIREAKATRDGTMIVGLSCPQGGGKTTITNFLVKMFAAEGITCAIASTDDFYLTYDKQRELAETYASNPLLEFRGNPGTMDVDLMCNTVSALAHCGPGDEINIPRYNKSAYKGRGDRVPEEDWPTVKGPVDLVILEGW
;
A
#
# COMPACT_ATOMS: atom_id res chain seq x y z
N MET A 1 30.17 -15.97 6.39
CA MET A 1 28.82 -16.26 6.91
C MET A 1 28.15 -14.91 7.09
N GLY A 2 27.30 -14.53 6.13
CA GLY A 2 26.66 -13.22 6.09
C GLY A 2 25.54 -13.17 7.12
N ASP A 3 25.62 -12.19 8.00
CA ASP A 3 24.65 -11.93 9.06
C ASP A 3 23.41 -11.28 8.44
N HIS A 4 22.41 -12.09 8.09
CA HIS A 4 21.09 -11.61 7.65
C HIS A 4 20.31 -11.16 8.89
N THR A 5 20.51 -9.91 9.31
CA THR A 5 19.69 -9.29 10.33
C THR A 5 18.28 -9.05 9.76
N LEU A 6 17.36 -9.96 10.10
CA LEU A 6 15.92 -9.76 9.89
C LEU A 6 15.51 -8.47 10.60
N GLY A 7 15.05 -7.49 9.82
CA GLY A 7 14.50 -6.24 10.33
C GLY A 7 13.33 -6.48 11.29
N PHE A 8 13.26 -5.66 12.32
CA PHE A 8 12.17 -5.67 13.29
C PHE A 8 10.82 -5.38 12.60
N PHE A 9 9.88 -6.33 12.67
CA PHE A 9 8.51 -6.14 12.23
C PHE A 9 7.71 -5.40 13.31
N THR A 10 7.46 -4.09 13.12
CA THR A 10 6.47 -3.36 13.91
C THR A 10 5.11 -3.49 13.23
N GLY A 11 4.25 -4.38 13.73
CA GLY A 11 2.91 -4.62 13.18
C GLY A 11 1.82 -3.74 13.83
N LEU A 12 1.02 -3.07 13.00
CA LEU A 12 -0.25 -2.45 13.40
C LEU A 12 -1.40 -3.37 12.94
N GLN A 13 -2.02 -4.10 13.86
CA GLN A 13 -3.17 -4.97 13.56
C GLN A 13 -4.48 -4.17 13.72
N ILE A 14 -5.24 -4.04 12.62
CA ILE A 14 -6.50 -3.27 12.59
C ILE A 14 -7.68 -4.25 12.51
N GLY A 15 -8.51 -4.27 13.56
CA GLY A 15 -9.75 -5.05 13.63
C GLY A 15 -10.91 -4.44 12.83
N SER A 16 -11.95 -5.24 12.59
CA SER A 16 -13.03 -5.08 11.60
C SER A 16 -13.76 -3.73 11.56
N LEU A 17 -13.60 -2.99 10.45
CA LEU A 17 -14.40 -1.84 10.02
C LEU A 17 -14.39 -1.80 8.47
N TRP A 18 -15.17 -2.64 7.78
CA TRP A 18 -15.12 -2.72 6.31
C TRP A 18 -16.49 -2.84 5.64
N HIS A 19 -16.68 -2.08 4.55
CA HIS A 19 -17.78 -2.20 3.58
C HIS A 19 -17.18 -2.22 2.17
N HIS A 20 -17.70 -3.09 1.32
CA HIS A 20 -17.16 -3.49 0.01
C HIS A 20 -17.22 -2.37 -1.04
N ASN A 21 -16.19 -2.29 -1.90
CA ASN A 21 -16.37 -1.78 -3.27
C ASN A 21 -15.28 -2.28 -4.23
N HIS A 22 -15.63 -2.41 -5.52
CA HIS A 22 -14.85 -3.01 -6.61
C HIS A 22 -13.72 -2.13 -7.17
N GLY A 23 -12.80 -2.79 -7.90
CA GLY A 23 -11.45 -2.35 -8.24
C GLY A 23 -11.31 -1.04 -9.04
N TYR A 24 -10.16 -0.39 -8.83
CA TYR A 24 -9.70 0.77 -9.59
C TYR A 24 -8.40 0.41 -10.31
N ASP A 25 -8.43 0.57 -11.64
CA ASP A 25 -7.35 0.26 -12.58
C ASP A 25 -6.23 1.32 -12.54
N LEU A 26 -4.98 0.87 -12.69
CA LEU A 26 -3.73 1.57 -12.32
C LEU A 26 -3.06 2.35 -13.46
N LEU A 27 -3.67 2.45 -14.64
CA LEU A 27 -3.00 3.00 -15.83
C LEU A 27 -3.22 4.51 -16.10
N ASP A 28 -3.99 5.24 -15.28
CA ASP A 28 -4.37 6.62 -15.61
C ASP A 28 -3.32 7.67 -15.15
N LYS A 29 -2.18 7.75 -15.86
CA LYS A 29 -1.10 8.76 -15.70
C LYS A 29 -1.62 10.23 -15.53
N PRO A 30 -2.68 10.69 -16.23
CA PRO A 30 -3.29 12.01 -16.02
C PRO A 30 -3.79 12.30 -14.61
N ARG A 31 -4.28 11.28 -13.87
CA ARG A 31 -4.80 11.47 -12.50
C ARG A 31 -3.70 11.69 -11.48
N ARG A 32 -2.52 11.08 -11.68
CA ARG A 32 -1.36 11.21 -10.79
C ARG A 32 -0.80 12.64 -10.78
N ALA A 33 -0.75 13.29 -11.93
CA ALA A 33 -0.29 14.69 -12.07
C ALA A 33 -1.27 15.71 -11.48
N LYS A 34 -2.59 15.49 -11.62
CA LYS A 34 -3.62 16.36 -11.02
C LYS A 34 -3.60 16.33 -9.48
N PHE A 35 -3.26 15.19 -8.87
CA PHE A 35 -3.19 15.06 -7.40
C PHE A 35 -2.01 15.85 -6.81
N THR A 36 -0.81 15.69 -7.38
CA THR A 36 0.41 16.41 -6.94
C THR A 36 0.32 17.91 -7.16
N ALA A 37 -0.31 18.36 -8.25
CA ALA A 37 -0.63 19.78 -8.44
C ALA A 37 -1.62 20.29 -7.38
N GLY A 38 -2.63 19.49 -7.03
CA GLY A 38 -3.60 19.80 -5.98
C GLY A 38 -2.97 20.03 -4.61
N LEU A 39 -1.93 19.28 -4.24
CA LEU A 39 -1.18 19.45 -2.97
C LEU A 39 -0.54 20.83 -2.80
N LYS A 40 -0.17 21.49 -3.91
CA LYS A 40 0.41 22.83 -3.91
C LYS A 40 -0.65 23.94 -3.98
N SER A 41 -1.89 23.63 -4.36
CA SER A 41 -2.91 24.64 -4.70
C SER A 41 -4.26 24.47 -3.96
N VAL A 42 -4.30 23.81 -2.79
CA VAL A 42 -5.56 23.66 -2.05
C VAL A 42 -6.01 25.01 -1.47
N ALA A 43 -6.85 25.74 -2.19
CA ALA A 43 -7.61 26.86 -1.63
C ALA A 43 -8.67 26.35 -0.64
N ALA A 44 -8.93 27.13 0.42
CA ALA A 44 -9.76 26.79 1.57
C ALA A 44 -11.28 26.72 1.27
N GLU A 45 -11.76 25.75 0.51
CA GLU A 45 -13.17 25.31 0.60
C GLU A 45 -13.52 24.84 2.02
N LYS A 46 -14.68 25.31 2.53
CA LYS A 46 -15.25 25.03 3.86
C LYS A 46 -15.81 23.61 3.94
N HIS A 47 -14.94 22.64 4.18
CA HIS A 47 -15.37 21.39 4.78
C HIS A 47 -15.26 21.55 6.30
N GLU A 48 -16.34 21.33 7.04
CA GLU A 48 -16.28 21.38 8.49
C GLU A 48 -15.45 20.19 8.98
N ASN A 49 -14.31 20.48 9.62
CA ASN A 49 -13.43 19.45 10.15
C ASN A 49 -14.14 18.73 11.32
N PRO A 50 -13.99 17.41 11.46
CA PRO A 50 -14.54 16.72 12.62
C PRO A 50 -13.87 17.22 13.90
N ARG A 51 -14.62 17.19 15.01
CA ARG A 51 -14.06 17.50 16.34
C ARG A 51 -12.89 16.57 16.64
N LEU A 52 -11.84 17.11 17.28
CA LEU A 52 -10.63 16.34 17.58
C LEU A 52 -10.93 15.07 18.38
N GLU A 53 -11.88 15.11 19.32
CA GLU A 53 -12.34 13.96 20.11
C GLU A 53 -12.82 12.78 19.24
N VAL A 54 -13.39 13.05 18.07
CA VAL A 54 -13.82 12.00 17.13
C VAL A 54 -12.61 11.31 16.48
N ILE A 55 -11.53 12.06 16.24
CA ILE A 55 -10.30 11.56 15.65
C ILE A 55 -9.51 10.78 16.71
N THR A 56 -9.26 11.40 17.87
CA THR A 56 -8.38 10.90 18.93
C THR A 56 -8.99 9.71 19.68
N SER A 57 -10.31 9.53 19.62
CA SER A 57 -10.97 8.32 20.14
C SER A 57 -10.73 7.07 19.29
N SER A 58 -10.22 7.20 18.05
CA SER A 58 -9.93 6.05 17.18
C SER A 58 -8.91 5.10 17.81
N PRO A 59 -9.17 3.78 17.84
CA PRO A 59 -8.18 2.79 18.25
C PRO A 59 -6.91 2.84 17.41
N VAL A 60 -7.04 3.12 16.10
CA VAL A 60 -5.90 3.20 15.18
C VAL A 60 -5.06 4.43 15.48
N PHE A 61 -5.68 5.58 15.77
CA PHE A 61 -4.98 6.80 16.17
C PHE A 61 -4.14 6.57 17.42
N LYS A 62 -4.73 5.98 18.45
CA LYS A 62 -4.03 5.65 19.71
C LYS A 62 -2.90 4.65 19.48
N LYS A 63 -3.15 3.58 18.71
CA LYS A 63 -2.17 2.53 18.45
C LYS A 63 -1.02 2.99 17.56
N ALA A 64 -1.26 3.97 16.69
CA ALA A 64 -0.25 4.70 15.94
C ALA A 64 0.68 5.54 16.84
N GLY A 65 0.40 5.65 18.15
CA GLY A 65 1.19 6.46 19.08
C GLY A 65 1.13 7.95 18.75
N LEU A 66 0.00 8.39 18.17
CA LEU A 66 -0.30 9.80 17.90
C LEU A 66 -0.99 10.41 19.12
N ASP A 67 -0.74 11.69 19.34
CA ASP A 67 -1.26 12.42 20.50
C ASP A 67 -2.31 13.47 20.06
N ALA A 68 -3.29 13.74 20.92
CA ALA A 68 -4.17 14.89 20.78
C ALA A 68 -3.39 16.21 20.84
N ASP A 69 -2.29 16.23 21.60
CA ASP A 69 -1.45 17.40 21.85
C ASP A 69 -0.40 17.64 20.75
N MET A 70 -0.58 17.03 19.56
CA MET A 70 0.18 17.40 18.37
C MET A 70 0.13 18.91 18.13
N ASP A 71 1.25 19.49 17.67
CA ASP A 71 1.34 20.91 17.44
C ASP A 71 0.37 21.41 16.35
N GLN A 72 0.16 22.73 16.32
CA GLN A 72 -0.75 23.37 15.37
C GLN A 72 -0.39 23.06 13.91
N GLN A 73 0.91 22.90 13.61
CA GLN A 73 1.39 22.61 12.27
C GLN A 73 1.03 21.18 11.83
N SER A 74 1.12 20.21 12.73
CA SER A 74 0.77 18.81 12.51
C SER A 74 -0.74 18.66 12.29
N TRP A 75 -1.56 19.38 13.06
CA TRP A 75 -3.01 19.42 12.82
C TRP A 75 -3.36 20.13 11.51
N ALA A 76 -2.67 21.21 11.14
CA ALA A 76 -2.85 21.87 9.86
C ALA A 76 -2.51 20.92 8.69
N GLU A 77 -1.43 20.16 8.81
CA GLU A 77 -1.06 19.11 7.86
C GLU A 77 -2.16 18.03 7.80
N TRP A 78 -2.63 17.55 8.96
CA TRP A 78 -3.69 16.55 9.05
C TRP A 78 -4.93 16.94 8.25
N PHE A 79 -5.45 18.16 8.46
CA PHE A 79 -6.65 18.62 7.77
C PHE A 79 -6.40 18.92 6.29
N LYS A 80 -5.19 19.33 5.91
CA LYS A 80 -4.81 19.43 4.50
C LYS A 80 -4.86 18.06 3.82
N CYS A 81 -4.28 17.03 4.44
CA CYS A 81 -4.29 15.65 3.95
C CYS A 81 -5.73 15.10 3.89
N ALA A 82 -6.54 15.35 4.92
CA ALA A 82 -7.95 14.96 4.95
C ALA A 82 -8.73 15.52 3.77
N LYS A 83 -8.53 16.80 3.45
CA LYS A 83 -9.21 17.45 2.34
C LYS A 83 -8.86 16.86 0.98
N LEU A 84 -7.59 16.52 0.77
CA LEU A 84 -7.14 15.84 -0.46
C LEU A 84 -7.78 14.47 -0.59
N LEU A 85 -7.80 13.71 0.51
CA LEU A 85 -8.37 12.38 0.56
C LEU A 85 -9.89 12.40 0.36
N ASN A 86 -10.58 13.37 0.95
CA ASN A 86 -12.01 13.58 0.73
C ASN A 86 -12.32 13.84 -0.74
N ARG A 87 -11.50 14.66 -1.42
CA ARG A 87 -11.65 14.92 -2.86
C ARG A 87 -11.42 13.67 -3.70
N GLU A 88 -10.45 12.84 -3.31
CA GLU A 88 -10.10 11.63 -4.05
C GLU A 88 -11.14 10.51 -3.88
N LEU A 89 -11.62 10.29 -2.66
CA LEU A 89 -12.63 9.28 -2.35
C LEU A 89 -14.04 9.73 -2.76
N GLY A 90 -14.29 11.04 -2.88
CA GLY A 90 -15.59 11.57 -3.23
C GLY A 90 -16.67 11.10 -2.26
N ARG A 91 -17.66 10.34 -2.75
CA ARG A 91 -18.76 9.82 -1.93
C ARG A 91 -18.32 8.75 -0.93
N ASP A 92 -17.18 8.10 -1.16
CA ASP A 92 -16.62 7.09 -0.26
C ASP A 92 -15.85 7.71 0.92
N ALA A 93 -15.72 9.04 0.95
CA ALA A 93 -15.06 9.79 2.00
C ALA A 93 -15.93 9.84 3.26
N THR A 94 -15.67 8.95 4.21
CA THR A 94 -16.29 9.02 5.55
C THR A 94 -15.28 9.50 6.58
N VAL A 95 -15.78 10.12 7.66
CA VAL A 95 -14.93 10.50 8.81
C VAL A 95 -14.16 9.29 9.33
N ASP A 96 -14.79 8.12 9.39
CA ASP A 96 -14.15 6.90 9.88
C ASP A 96 -13.01 6.44 8.96
N ARG A 97 -13.20 6.43 7.64
CA ARG A 97 -12.14 6.03 6.70
C ARG A 97 -10.99 7.03 6.72
N VAL A 98 -11.29 8.32 6.61
CA VAL A 98 -10.27 9.35 6.46
C VAL A 98 -9.55 9.63 7.77
N HIS A 99 -10.30 9.99 8.81
CA HIS A 99 -9.72 10.47 10.07
C HIS A 99 -9.44 9.35 11.06
N LYS A 100 -10.16 8.23 11.03
CA LYS A 100 -9.94 7.14 11.99
C LYS A 100 -9.08 6.00 11.47
N LEU A 101 -8.82 5.91 10.16
CA LEU A 101 -8.05 4.83 9.56
C LEU A 101 -6.88 5.32 8.69
N TYR A 102 -7.16 6.01 7.58
CA TYR A 102 -6.14 6.35 6.58
C TYR A 102 -5.10 7.34 7.07
N LEU A 103 -5.53 8.45 7.69
CA LEU A 103 -4.60 9.45 8.21
C LEU A 103 -3.77 8.94 9.39
N PRO A 104 -4.35 8.24 10.40
CA PRO A 104 -3.54 7.61 11.44
C PRO A 104 -2.41 6.72 10.89
N VAL A 105 -2.71 5.87 9.89
CA VAL A 105 -1.72 4.99 9.25
C VAL A 105 -0.66 5.82 8.51
N PHE A 106 -1.06 6.85 7.77
CA PHE A 106 -0.12 7.73 7.07
C PHE A 106 0.84 8.43 8.03
N PHE A 107 0.33 9.06 9.09
CA PHE A 107 1.15 9.78 10.06
C PHE A 107 2.06 8.83 10.87
N TRP A 108 1.56 7.64 11.20
CA TRP A 108 2.39 6.59 11.80
C TRP A 108 3.55 6.21 10.87
N LEU A 109 3.27 5.86 9.61
CA LEU A 109 4.30 5.52 8.63
C LEU A 109 5.29 6.68 8.43
N LYS A 110 4.81 7.92 8.35
CA LYS A 110 5.66 9.12 8.23
C LYS A 110 6.63 9.23 9.41
N LYS A 111 6.16 8.98 10.64
CA LYS A 111 7.01 8.92 11.83
C LYS A 111 8.05 7.79 11.74
N GLN A 112 7.62 6.58 11.39
CA GLN A 112 8.53 5.42 11.26
C GLN A 112 9.62 5.64 10.19
N ILE A 113 9.29 6.23 9.04
CA ILE A 113 10.27 6.56 8.00
C ILE A 113 11.30 7.57 8.51
N ARG A 114 10.85 8.62 9.20
CA ARG A 114 11.75 9.63 9.78
C ARG A 114 12.71 9.03 10.80
N GLU A 115 12.21 8.19 11.71
CA GLU A 115 13.01 7.51 12.73
C GLU A 115 14.00 6.51 12.10
N ALA A 116 13.56 5.77 11.09
CA ALA A 116 14.43 4.87 10.33
C ALA A 116 15.57 5.65 9.65
N LYS A 117 15.26 6.73 8.92
CA LYS A 117 16.29 7.56 8.26
C LYS A 117 17.28 8.21 9.23
N ALA A 118 16.89 8.41 10.49
CA ALA A 118 17.78 8.97 11.50
C ALA A 118 18.77 7.94 12.08
N THR A 119 18.49 6.64 11.95
CA THR A 119 19.22 5.56 12.64
C THR A 119 19.81 4.51 11.71
N ARG A 120 19.33 4.42 10.47
CA ARG A 120 19.81 3.49 9.44
C ARG A 120 19.68 4.12 8.06
N ASP A 121 20.60 3.74 7.19
CA ASP A 121 20.40 3.87 5.75
C ASP A 121 19.59 2.67 5.25
N GLY A 122 18.58 2.93 4.41
CA GLY A 122 17.88 1.88 3.69
C GLY A 122 16.35 1.94 3.74
N THR A 123 15.75 1.23 2.80
CA THR A 123 14.31 1.17 2.57
C THR A 123 13.56 0.60 3.78
N MET A 124 12.39 1.17 4.09
CA MET A 124 11.46 0.60 5.06
C MET A 124 10.49 -0.35 4.36
N ILE A 125 10.36 -1.58 4.85
CA ILE A 125 9.41 -2.56 4.30
C ILE A 125 8.27 -2.72 5.29
N VAL A 126 7.03 -2.58 4.82
CA VAL A 126 5.81 -2.68 5.64
C VAL A 126 4.87 -3.70 5.02
N GLY A 127 4.47 -4.69 5.82
CA GLY A 127 3.39 -5.61 5.48
C GLY A 127 2.03 -4.99 5.79
N LEU A 128 1.10 -5.01 4.83
CA LEU A 128 -0.29 -4.61 5.02
C LEU A 128 -1.21 -5.81 4.75
N SER A 129 -1.70 -6.44 5.83
CA SER A 129 -2.73 -7.47 5.73
C SER A 129 -4.12 -6.88 5.92
N CYS A 130 -5.06 -7.27 5.06
CA CYS A 130 -6.47 -6.95 5.25
C CYS A 130 -7.35 -7.90 4.43
N PRO A 131 -8.55 -8.27 4.90
CA PRO A 131 -9.44 -9.18 4.18
C PRO A 131 -9.74 -8.73 2.73
N GLN A 132 -10.11 -9.69 1.88
CA GLN A 132 -10.59 -9.37 0.54
C GLN A 132 -11.80 -8.42 0.60
N GLY A 133 -11.81 -7.40 -0.26
CA GLY A 133 -12.85 -6.36 -0.23
C GLY A 133 -12.72 -5.34 0.90
N GLY A 134 -11.70 -5.45 1.76
CA GLY A 134 -11.41 -4.48 2.83
C GLY A 134 -10.63 -3.24 2.40
N GLY A 135 -10.64 -2.86 1.11
CA GLY A 135 -10.09 -1.57 0.67
C GLY A 135 -8.55 -1.41 0.75
N LYS A 136 -7.77 -2.50 0.71
CA LYS A 136 -6.28 -2.48 0.65
C LYS A 136 -5.76 -1.61 -0.48
N THR A 137 -6.28 -1.82 -1.69
CA THR A 137 -5.91 -1.05 -2.87
C THR A 137 -6.21 0.44 -2.68
N THR A 138 -7.32 0.77 -2.01
CA THR A 138 -7.69 2.17 -1.72
C THR A 138 -6.68 2.84 -0.79
N ILE A 139 -6.37 2.23 0.35
CA ILE A 139 -5.44 2.82 1.33
C ILE A 139 -4.01 2.90 0.76
N THR A 140 -3.54 1.87 0.06
CA THR A 140 -2.18 1.86 -0.50
C THR A 140 -2.01 2.90 -1.62
N ASN A 141 -3.00 3.05 -2.51
CA ASN A 141 -3.00 4.10 -3.53
C ASN A 141 -2.92 5.51 -2.90
N PHE A 142 -3.68 5.74 -1.84
CA PHE A 142 -3.61 6.98 -1.08
C PHE A 142 -2.21 7.20 -0.48
N LEU A 143 -1.64 6.19 0.20
CA LEU A 143 -0.32 6.28 0.82
C LEU A 143 0.77 6.64 -0.19
N VAL A 144 0.81 5.99 -1.36
CA VAL A 144 1.77 6.30 -2.42
C VAL A 144 1.67 7.76 -2.85
N LYS A 145 0.45 8.26 -3.05
CA LYS A 145 0.23 9.64 -3.49
C LYS A 145 0.64 10.66 -2.44
N MET A 146 0.33 10.39 -1.17
CA MET A 146 0.72 11.27 -0.06
C MET A 146 2.22 11.27 0.16
N PHE A 147 2.87 10.11 0.14
CA PHE A 147 4.33 10.04 0.28
C PHE A 147 5.06 10.68 -0.89
N ALA A 148 4.57 10.51 -2.13
CA ALA A 148 5.12 11.21 -3.28
C ALA A 148 5.09 12.74 -3.12
N ALA A 149 4.07 13.27 -2.43
CA ALA A 149 3.95 14.69 -2.15
C ALA A 149 4.96 15.21 -1.12
N GLU A 150 5.40 14.33 -0.23
CA GLU A 150 6.44 14.56 0.78
C GLU A 150 7.85 14.27 0.22
N GLY A 151 7.97 13.95 -1.08
CA GLY A 151 9.23 13.57 -1.71
C GLY A 151 9.74 12.19 -1.27
N ILE A 152 8.85 11.33 -0.78
CA ILE A 152 9.14 9.96 -0.36
C ILE A 152 8.74 9.00 -1.49
N THR A 153 9.71 8.23 -1.99
CA THR A 153 9.47 7.19 -3.00
C THR A 153 8.87 5.96 -2.33
N CYS A 154 7.59 5.71 -2.61
CA CYS A 154 6.85 4.55 -2.11
C CYS A 154 6.54 3.57 -3.25
N ALA A 155 6.94 2.31 -3.10
CA ALA A 155 6.57 1.19 -3.98
C ALA A 155 5.50 0.31 -3.32
N ILE A 156 4.58 -0.22 -4.12
CA ILE A 156 3.59 -1.22 -3.68
C ILE A 156 3.84 -2.52 -4.42
N ALA A 157 3.94 -3.60 -3.67
CA ALA A 157 3.93 -4.98 -4.13
C ALA A 157 2.67 -5.66 -3.60
N SER A 158 1.78 -6.11 -4.49
CA SER A 158 0.58 -6.88 -4.10
C SER A 158 0.92 -8.37 -4.13
N THR A 159 0.56 -9.15 -3.11
CA THR A 159 0.73 -10.61 -3.14
C THR A 159 0.00 -11.24 -4.32
N ASP A 160 -1.12 -10.64 -4.74
CA ASP A 160 -1.91 -11.11 -5.88
C ASP A 160 -1.14 -10.98 -7.22
N ASP A 161 -0.15 -10.09 -7.29
CA ASP A 161 0.69 -9.95 -8.48
C ASP A 161 1.74 -11.07 -8.61
N PHE A 162 1.98 -11.81 -7.53
CA PHE A 162 2.94 -12.91 -7.46
C PHE A 162 2.28 -14.27 -7.54
N TYR A 163 1.04 -14.38 -8.02
CA TYR A 163 0.49 -15.70 -8.34
C TYR A 163 1.35 -16.43 -9.37
N LEU A 164 1.32 -17.77 -9.32
CA LEU A 164 1.92 -18.61 -10.34
C LEU A 164 1.35 -18.26 -11.72
N THR A 165 2.18 -18.39 -12.75
CA THR A 165 1.72 -18.31 -14.14
C THR A 165 0.65 -19.38 -14.39
N TYR A 166 -0.17 -19.17 -15.42
CA TYR A 166 -1.24 -20.09 -15.78
C TYR A 166 -0.76 -21.54 -15.89
N ASP A 167 0.36 -21.76 -16.58
CA ASP A 167 0.94 -23.10 -16.78
C ASP A 167 1.43 -23.71 -15.46
N LYS A 168 2.14 -22.95 -14.62
CA LYS A 168 2.58 -23.43 -13.30
C LYS A 168 1.40 -23.73 -12.37
N GLN A 169 0.33 -22.93 -12.43
CA GLN A 169 -0.89 -23.17 -11.66
C GLN A 169 -1.59 -24.45 -12.12
N ARG A 170 -1.59 -24.75 -13.43
CA ARG A 170 -2.12 -26.00 -13.96
C ARG A 170 -1.30 -27.21 -13.52
N GLU A 171 0.02 -27.12 -13.63
CA GLU A 171 0.93 -28.17 -13.16
C GLU A 171 0.74 -28.45 -11.67
N LEU A 172 0.60 -27.40 -10.85
CA LEU A 172 0.31 -27.53 -9.43
C LEU A 172 -1.02 -28.26 -9.17
N ALA A 173 -2.08 -27.87 -9.86
CA ALA A 173 -3.40 -28.48 -9.74
C ALA A 173 -3.39 -29.97 -10.17
N GLU A 174 -2.66 -30.31 -11.23
CA GLU A 174 -2.50 -31.69 -11.71
C GLU A 174 -1.68 -32.54 -10.72
N THR A 175 -0.59 -31.98 -10.20
CA THR A 175 0.28 -32.65 -9.21
C THR A 175 -0.46 -32.95 -7.90
N TYR A 176 -1.33 -32.02 -7.47
CA TYR A 176 -2.10 -32.13 -6.23
C TYR A 176 -3.60 -32.26 -6.50
N ALA A 177 -3.98 -33.10 -7.47
CA ALA A 177 -5.37 -33.23 -7.93
C ALA A 177 -6.40 -33.60 -6.86
N SER A 178 -5.99 -34.19 -5.73
CA SER A 178 -6.86 -34.49 -4.59
C SER A 178 -7.07 -33.31 -3.64
N ASN A 179 -6.35 -32.20 -3.81
CA ASN A 179 -6.42 -31.02 -2.96
C ASN A 179 -7.14 -29.86 -3.67
N PRO A 180 -8.44 -29.64 -3.39
CA PRO A 180 -9.21 -28.57 -4.05
C PRO A 180 -8.71 -27.17 -3.71
N LEU A 181 -7.95 -26.99 -2.63
CA LEU A 181 -7.40 -25.67 -2.26
C LEU A 181 -6.29 -25.20 -3.20
N LEU A 182 -5.67 -26.12 -3.96
CA LEU A 182 -4.60 -25.81 -4.91
C LEU A 182 -5.05 -25.82 -6.37
N GLU A 183 -6.34 -26.09 -6.64
CA GLU A 183 -6.87 -26.11 -8.01
C GLU A 183 -6.80 -24.73 -8.68
N PHE A 184 -6.94 -23.66 -7.90
CA PHE A 184 -6.98 -22.29 -8.38
C PHE A 184 -6.03 -21.39 -7.59
N ARG A 185 -5.62 -20.28 -8.22
CA ARG A 185 -4.91 -19.19 -7.54
C ARG A 185 -5.71 -18.71 -6.33
N GLY A 186 -5.01 -18.39 -5.25
CA GLY A 186 -5.64 -17.89 -4.03
C GLY A 186 -4.84 -18.30 -2.82
N ASN A 187 -4.93 -19.57 -2.46
CA ASN A 187 -4.41 -20.11 -1.22
C ASN A 187 -2.87 -20.15 -1.18
N PRO A 188 -2.26 -20.21 0.02
CA PRO A 188 -0.83 -20.47 0.16
C PRO A 188 -0.38 -21.68 -0.66
N GLY A 189 0.76 -21.55 -1.35
CA GLY A 189 1.26 -22.53 -2.32
C GLY A 189 0.95 -22.19 -3.77
N THR A 190 0.05 -21.24 -4.04
CA THR A 190 -0.30 -20.79 -5.41
C THR A 190 0.45 -19.54 -5.86
N MET A 191 1.48 -19.13 -5.12
CA MET A 191 2.28 -17.94 -5.38
C MET A 191 3.74 -18.31 -5.68
N ASP A 192 4.36 -17.52 -6.54
CA ASP A 192 5.79 -17.53 -6.86
C ASP A 192 6.55 -16.75 -5.77
N VAL A 193 6.82 -17.43 -4.65
CA VAL A 193 7.43 -16.82 -3.45
C VAL A 193 8.84 -16.30 -3.75
N ASP A 194 9.60 -17.00 -4.59
CA ASP A 194 10.95 -16.56 -4.97
C ASP A 194 10.91 -15.26 -5.76
N LEU A 195 9.98 -15.13 -6.72
CA LEU A 195 9.78 -13.87 -7.44
C LEU A 195 9.40 -12.72 -6.50
N MET A 196 8.54 -12.98 -5.52
CA MET A 196 8.16 -11.98 -4.52
C MET A 196 9.35 -11.53 -3.67
N CYS A 197 10.11 -12.48 -3.10
CA CYS A 197 11.29 -12.21 -2.30
C CYS A 197 12.34 -11.43 -3.10
N ASN A 198 12.61 -11.84 -4.34
CA ASN A 198 13.58 -11.17 -5.21
C ASN A 198 13.13 -9.75 -5.57
N THR A 199 11.84 -9.53 -5.87
CA THR A 199 11.29 -8.21 -6.18
C THR A 199 11.38 -7.28 -4.96
N VAL A 200 10.96 -7.73 -3.78
CA VAL A 200 11.02 -6.94 -2.54
C VAL A 200 12.48 -6.64 -2.17
N SER A 201 13.38 -7.61 -2.33
CA SER A 201 14.81 -7.41 -2.09
C SER A 201 15.40 -6.38 -3.07
N ALA A 202 15.07 -6.47 -4.36
CA ALA A 202 15.54 -5.51 -5.36
C ALA A 202 15.05 -4.09 -5.05
N LEU A 203 13.78 -3.92 -4.67
CA LEU A 203 13.24 -2.63 -4.23
C LEU A 203 13.95 -2.12 -2.96
N ALA A 204 14.29 -3.01 -2.03
CA ALA A 204 14.92 -2.63 -0.77
C ALA A 204 16.37 -2.15 -0.92
N HIS A 205 17.07 -2.57 -1.99
CA HIS A 205 18.49 -2.28 -2.20
C HIS A 205 18.76 -1.40 -3.44
N CYS A 206 17.73 -0.98 -4.17
CA CYS A 206 17.90 -0.15 -5.36
C CYS A 206 18.45 1.25 -5.01
N GLY A 207 19.47 1.67 -5.73
CA GLY A 207 20.12 2.97 -5.61
C GLY A 207 19.64 3.99 -6.64
N PRO A 208 20.22 5.20 -6.64
CA PRO A 208 19.91 6.23 -7.63
C PRO A 208 20.17 5.75 -9.07
N GLY A 209 19.13 5.82 -9.90
CA GLY A 209 19.21 5.43 -11.32
C GLY A 209 18.86 3.96 -11.60
N ASP A 210 18.74 3.12 -10.55
CA ASP A 210 18.24 1.77 -10.71
C ASP A 210 16.76 1.77 -11.06
N GLU A 211 16.35 0.78 -11.85
CA GLU A 211 14.98 0.59 -12.28
C GLU A 211 14.53 -0.84 -11.94
N ILE A 212 13.51 -0.95 -11.08
CA ILE A 212 12.98 -2.23 -10.62
C ILE A 212 11.58 -2.43 -11.21
N ASN A 213 11.40 -3.51 -11.96
CA ASN A 213 10.10 -3.91 -12.49
C ASN A 213 9.33 -4.69 -11.43
N ILE A 214 8.05 -4.36 -11.25
CA ILE A 214 7.17 -5.03 -10.29
C ILE A 214 6.19 -5.90 -11.06
N PRO A 215 6.10 -7.21 -10.77
CA PRO A 215 5.14 -8.09 -11.41
C PRO A 215 3.71 -7.56 -11.39
N ARG A 216 2.96 -7.91 -12.43
CA ARG A 216 1.51 -7.70 -12.49
C ARG A 216 0.79 -8.97 -12.90
N TYR A 217 -0.40 -9.14 -12.36
CA TYR A 217 -1.21 -10.33 -12.65
C TYR A 217 -2.56 -9.95 -13.27
N ASN A 218 -2.85 -10.49 -14.44
CA ASN A 218 -4.13 -10.32 -15.12
C ASN A 218 -5.09 -11.42 -14.67
N LYS A 219 -5.92 -11.11 -13.66
CA LYS A 219 -6.95 -12.02 -13.12
C LYS A 219 -8.02 -12.45 -14.14
N SER A 220 -8.19 -11.71 -15.24
CA SER A 220 -9.20 -11.98 -16.28
C SER A 220 -8.68 -12.90 -17.39
N ALA A 221 -7.36 -13.06 -17.52
CA ALA A 221 -6.75 -13.92 -18.53
C ALA A 221 -7.26 -15.37 -18.41
N TYR A 222 -7.20 -16.11 -19.51
CA TYR A 222 -7.65 -17.51 -19.58
C TYR A 222 -9.05 -17.74 -19.00
N LYS A 223 -10.03 -16.91 -19.42
CA LYS A 223 -11.42 -16.98 -18.96
C LYS A 223 -11.55 -16.84 -17.43
N GLY A 224 -10.78 -15.94 -16.84
CA GLY A 224 -10.79 -15.69 -15.39
C GLY A 224 -9.92 -16.63 -14.55
N ARG A 225 -9.21 -17.58 -15.18
CA ARG A 225 -8.22 -18.43 -14.50
C ARG A 225 -6.97 -17.64 -14.10
N GLY A 226 -6.70 -16.56 -14.81
CA GLY A 226 -5.64 -15.60 -14.53
C GLY A 226 -4.29 -16.03 -15.09
N ASP A 227 -3.44 -15.06 -15.35
CA ASP A 227 -2.03 -15.28 -15.70
C ASP A 227 -1.20 -14.03 -15.39
N ARG A 228 0.11 -14.23 -15.29
CA ARG A 228 1.07 -13.13 -15.14
C ARG A 228 1.11 -12.31 -16.43
N VAL A 229 1.15 -10.99 -16.27
CA VAL A 229 1.36 -10.06 -17.37
C VAL A 229 2.80 -10.25 -17.90
N PRO A 230 3.07 -10.09 -19.20
CA PRO A 230 4.44 -10.11 -19.73
C PRO A 230 5.35 -9.09 -19.03
N GLU A 231 6.64 -9.41 -18.91
CA GLU A 231 7.60 -8.60 -18.14
C GLU A 231 7.78 -7.19 -18.70
N GLU A 232 7.69 -7.03 -20.03
CA GLU A 232 7.76 -5.75 -20.73
C GLU A 232 6.65 -4.77 -20.34
N ASP A 233 5.53 -5.27 -19.83
CA ASP A 233 4.37 -4.50 -19.42
C ASP A 233 4.33 -4.26 -17.90
N TRP A 234 5.34 -4.74 -17.16
CA TRP A 234 5.44 -4.50 -15.73
C TRP A 234 5.74 -3.03 -15.42
N PRO A 235 5.08 -2.42 -14.43
CA PRO A 235 5.42 -1.08 -14.00
C PRO A 235 6.81 -1.04 -13.36
N THR A 236 7.57 -0.03 -13.76
CA THR A 236 8.91 0.23 -13.24
C THR A 236 8.88 1.27 -12.12
N VAL A 237 9.65 1.01 -11.06
CA VAL A 237 9.95 1.96 -9.98
C VAL A 237 11.42 2.35 -10.08
N LYS A 238 11.69 3.66 -10.01
CA LYS A 238 13.06 4.19 -10.01
C LYS A 238 13.57 4.33 -8.57
N GLY A 239 14.80 3.87 -8.34
CA GLY A 239 15.48 4.00 -7.06
C GLY A 239 16.06 5.41 -6.81
N PRO A 240 16.37 5.75 -5.54
CA PRO A 240 16.17 4.92 -4.36
C PRO A 240 14.70 4.90 -3.89
N VAL A 241 14.28 3.78 -3.29
CA VAL A 241 12.96 3.62 -2.67
C VAL A 241 13.08 3.88 -1.17
N ASP A 242 12.16 4.65 -0.60
CA ASP A 242 12.13 4.93 0.84
C ASP A 242 11.23 3.95 1.58
N LEU A 243 10.12 3.54 0.94
CA LEU A 243 9.10 2.68 1.51
C LEU A 243 8.63 1.64 0.49
N VAL A 244 8.62 0.37 0.89
CA VAL A 244 7.97 -0.73 0.19
C VAL A 244 6.77 -1.18 1.02
N ILE A 245 5.58 -1.13 0.45
CA ILE A 245 4.38 -1.72 1.03
C ILE A 245 4.13 -3.06 0.34
N LEU A 246 4.26 -4.16 1.08
CA LEU A 246 3.83 -5.48 0.65
C LEU A 246 2.41 -5.72 1.17
N GLU A 247 1.41 -5.72 0.30
CA GLU A 247 0.01 -5.86 0.69
C GLU A 247 -0.58 -7.20 0.26
N GLY A 248 -1.41 -7.79 1.11
CA GLY A 248 -2.05 -9.09 0.87
C GLY A 248 -3.24 -9.35 1.78
N TRP A 249 -3.99 -10.43 1.52
CA TRP A 249 -5.13 -10.84 2.33
C TRP A 249 -4.78 -11.86 3.42
#